data_AF-A0A7S0Q6M2-F1
#
_entry.id   AF-A0A7S0Q6M2-F1
#
_cell.length_a   1.000
_cell.length_b   1.000
_cell.length_c   1.000
_cell.angle_alpha   90.00
_cell.angle_beta   90.00
_cell.angle_gamma   90.00
#
_symmetry.space_group_name_H-M   'P 1'
#
loop_
_entity.id
_entity.type
_entity.pdbx_description
1 polymer ?
#
loop_
_entity_poly.entity_id
_entity_poly.type
_entity_poly.pdbx_seq_one_letter_code
_entity_poly.pdbx_strand_id
1 'polypeptide(L)'
;PDLPEESEADVEADSCPLPTVPPLPNGGHCITGIDDHFTPKLQGRCVTHWYTTGAVALLNALLGDLTAILGLIEFVRPDKLIIRYLVAPRAPTQAEMNQIYALDSELYLPFRYQLVLKIVLITFTFCPAIPLLLPFAALFMFFSYYLDRYNLLRVFKPPPRTTDRSVTMSVLYILPGAVFG
;
A
#
# COMPACT_ATOMS: atom_id res chain seq x y z
N PRO A 1 -54.17 -0.44 -44.19
CA PRO A 1 -53.79 -1.51 -43.25
C PRO A 1 -52.30 -1.38 -42.90
N ASP A 2 -52.03 -0.28 -42.21
CA ASP A 2 -51.18 -0.06 -41.04
C ASP A 2 -49.90 -0.90 -40.88
N LEU A 3 -48.79 -0.19 -41.09
CA LEU A 3 -47.46 -0.42 -40.51
C LEU A 3 -47.46 0.07 -39.04
N PRO A 4 -46.79 -0.60 -38.10
CA PRO A 4 -46.28 0.04 -36.89
C PRO A 4 -44.79 0.38 -37.12
N GLU A 5 -44.41 1.63 -37.38
CA GLU A 5 -44.20 2.73 -36.43
C GLU A 5 -43.09 2.42 -35.40
N GLU A 6 -41.85 2.79 -35.78
CA GLU A 6 -40.72 2.98 -34.87
C GLU A 6 -41.08 4.09 -33.88
N SER A 7 -41.15 3.79 -32.59
CA SER A 7 -41.17 4.80 -31.54
C SER A 7 -39.79 4.92 -30.90
N GLU A 8 -39.01 5.87 -31.41
CA GLU A 8 -38.06 6.63 -30.59
C GLU A 8 -38.84 7.23 -29.42
N ALA A 9 -38.61 6.72 -28.22
CA ALA A 9 -39.06 7.33 -26.97
C ALA A 9 -37.81 7.58 -26.12
N ASP A 10 -37.31 8.80 -26.28
CA ASP A 10 -36.81 9.68 -25.24
C ASP A 10 -35.72 9.16 -24.29
N VAL A 11 -34.52 9.62 -24.64
CA VAL A 11 -33.41 9.99 -23.78
C VAL A 11 -33.93 10.86 -22.62
N GLU A 12 -34.35 10.24 -21.53
CA GLU A 12 -34.39 10.90 -20.24
C GLU A 12 -33.08 10.56 -19.53
N ALA A 13 -32.10 11.46 -19.71
CA ALA A 13 -30.93 11.54 -18.85
C ALA A 13 -31.43 11.84 -17.45
N ASP A 14 -31.84 10.79 -16.74
CA ASP A 14 -32.24 10.84 -15.36
C ASP A 14 -31.02 11.29 -14.57
N SER A 15 -30.99 12.59 -14.31
CA SER A 15 -30.00 13.27 -13.50
C SER A 15 -30.01 12.63 -12.13
N CYS A 16 -29.22 11.56 -11.96
CA CYS A 16 -28.97 10.94 -10.68
C CYS A 16 -28.48 12.03 -9.73
N PRO A 17 -29.26 12.44 -8.73
CA PRO A 17 -28.72 13.31 -7.69
C PRO A 17 -27.57 12.54 -7.04
N LEU A 18 -26.39 13.16 -6.98
CA LEU A 18 -25.24 12.62 -6.25
C LEU A 18 -25.74 12.08 -4.91
N PRO A 19 -25.64 10.76 -4.66
CA PRO A 19 -26.23 10.21 -3.45
C PRO A 19 -25.42 10.74 -2.27
N THR A 20 -26.02 11.66 -1.52
CA THR A 20 -25.63 11.93 -0.14
C THR A 20 -25.66 10.58 0.58
N VAL A 21 -24.48 10.03 0.86
CA VAL A 21 -24.31 8.70 1.46
C VAL A 21 -25.13 8.64 2.76
N PRO A 22 -26.26 7.91 2.80
CA PRO A 22 -27.03 7.80 4.03
C PRO A 22 -26.32 6.83 4.98
N PRO A 23 -26.37 7.06 6.31
CA PRO A 23 -25.81 6.12 7.28
C PRO A 23 -26.52 4.75 7.13
N LEU A 24 -25.73 3.68 7.25
CA LEU A 24 -26.25 2.30 7.29
C LEU A 24 -27.38 2.20 8.33
N PRO A 25 -28.58 1.70 7.97
CA PRO A 25 -29.60 1.43 8.96
C PRO A 25 -29.10 0.31 9.88
N ASN A 26 -29.17 0.56 11.20
CA ASN A 26 -28.89 -0.41 12.25
C ASN A 26 -29.55 -1.76 11.93
N GLY A 27 -28.76 -2.78 11.57
CA GLY A 27 -29.19 -4.18 11.52
C GLY A 27 -29.57 -4.79 10.15
N GLY A 28 -29.30 -4.14 9.01
CA GLY A 28 -29.58 -4.72 7.69
C GLY A 28 -28.57 -5.78 7.25
N HIS A 29 -29.00 -7.04 7.10
CA HIS A 29 -28.18 -8.08 6.46
C HIS A 29 -27.89 -7.73 4.99
N CYS A 30 -26.61 -7.69 4.60
CA CYS A 30 -26.20 -7.40 3.21
C CYS A 30 -26.47 -8.53 2.21
N ILE A 31 -26.93 -9.69 2.69
CA ILE A 31 -27.25 -10.88 1.89
C ILE A 31 -28.77 -11.00 1.85
N THR A 32 -29.35 -10.88 0.65
CA THR A 32 -30.81 -10.94 0.46
C THR A 32 -31.31 -12.34 0.10
N GLY A 33 -30.41 -13.26 -0.23
CA GLY A 33 -30.73 -14.64 -0.61
C GLY A 33 -29.56 -15.33 -1.30
N ILE A 34 -29.74 -16.60 -1.67
CA ILE A 34 -28.79 -17.39 -2.45
C ILE A 34 -29.46 -17.72 -3.78
N ASP A 35 -28.75 -17.51 -4.89
CA ASP A 35 -29.23 -17.84 -6.23
C ASP A 35 -29.15 -19.34 -6.53
N ASP A 36 -29.81 -19.77 -7.60
CA ASP A 36 -29.84 -21.18 -8.06
C ASP A 36 -28.42 -21.75 -8.32
N HIS A 37 -27.43 -20.86 -8.49
CA HIS A 37 -26.00 -21.19 -8.61
C HIS A 37 -25.22 -21.12 -7.29
N PHE A 38 -25.92 -21.12 -6.15
CA PHE A 38 -25.34 -21.01 -4.81
C PHE A 38 -24.48 -19.75 -4.58
N THR A 39 -24.79 -18.66 -5.31
CA THR A 39 -24.11 -17.37 -5.13
C THR A 39 -24.98 -16.45 -4.26
N PRO A 40 -24.41 -15.81 -3.21
CA PRO A 40 -25.17 -14.89 -2.39
C PRO A 40 -25.52 -13.63 -3.19
N LYS A 41 -26.81 -13.30 -3.28
CA LYS A 41 -27.26 -12.01 -3.81
C LYS A 41 -26.90 -10.90 -2.83
N LEU A 42 -25.98 -10.03 -3.26
CA LEU A 42 -25.66 -8.80 -2.53
C LEU A 42 -26.65 -7.69 -2.90
N GLN A 43 -27.12 -6.99 -1.88
CA GLN A 43 -27.93 -5.79 -2.08
C GLN A 43 -27.05 -4.67 -2.69
N GLY A 44 -27.51 -4.03 -3.77
CA GLY A 44 -26.77 -2.97 -4.46
C GLY A 44 -26.31 -1.83 -3.54
N ARG A 45 -27.09 -1.50 -2.49
CA ARG A 45 -26.71 -0.49 -1.48
C ARG A 45 -25.45 -0.86 -0.69
N CYS A 46 -25.26 -2.14 -0.36
CA CYS A 46 -24.05 -2.60 0.33
C CYS A 46 -22.83 -2.53 -0.59
N VAL A 47 -23.01 -2.83 -1.88
CA VAL A 47 -21.95 -2.70 -2.89
C VAL A 47 -21.53 -1.23 -3.02
N THR A 48 -22.48 -0.31 -3.20
CA THR A 48 -22.18 1.13 -3.27
C THR A 48 -21.48 1.62 -2.00
N HIS A 49 -21.95 1.22 -0.82
CA HIS A 49 -21.30 1.59 0.45
C HIS A 49 -19.86 1.07 0.57
N TRP A 50 -19.59 -0.16 0.11
CA TRP A 50 -18.23 -0.70 0.10
C TRP A 50 -17.29 0.14 -0.78
N TYR A 51 -17.75 0.58 -1.94
CA TYR A 51 -16.95 1.45 -2.81
C TYR A 51 -16.76 2.86 -2.21
N THR A 52 -17.79 3.48 -1.65
CA THR A 52 -17.67 4.84 -1.10
C THR A 52 -16.85 4.91 0.17
N THR A 53 -16.86 3.85 0.98
CA THR A 53 -16.21 3.85 2.29
C THR A 53 -14.93 3.01 2.29
N GLY A 54 -15.03 1.75 1.88
CA GLY A 54 -13.92 0.79 1.90
C GLY A 54 -12.87 1.07 0.83
N ALA A 55 -13.29 1.19 -0.44
CA ALA A 55 -12.37 1.46 -1.54
C ALA A 55 -11.70 2.84 -1.40
N VAL A 56 -12.44 3.86 -0.97
CA VAL A 56 -11.87 5.19 -0.69
C VAL A 56 -10.86 5.14 0.47
N ALA A 57 -11.15 4.42 1.56
CA ALA A 57 -10.20 4.26 2.66
C ALA A 57 -8.91 3.55 2.21
N LEU A 58 -9.02 2.48 1.40
CA LEU A 58 -7.87 1.79 0.83
C LEU A 58 -7.05 2.70 -0.08
N LEU A 59 -7.70 3.43 -0.99
CA LEU A 59 -7.01 4.36 -1.89
C LEU A 59 -6.32 5.49 -1.12
N ASN A 60 -6.96 6.05 -0.09
CA ASN A 60 -6.35 7.07 0.76
C ASN A 60 -5.14 6.52 1.53
N ALA A 61 -5.22 5.30 2.06
CA ALA A 61 -4.09 4.67 2.73
C ALA A 61 -2.91 4.46 1.77
N LEU A 62 -3.18 3.97 0.56
CA LEU A 62 -2.16 3.74 -0.46
C LEU A 62 -1.55 5.06 -0.98
N LEU A 63 -2.38 6.09 -1.20
CA LEU A 63 -1.92 7.45 -1.52
C LEU A 63 -1.06 8.02 -0.39
N GLY A 64 -1.44 7.76 0.86
CA GLY A 64 -0.63 8.09 2.04
C GLY A 64 0.73 7.41 2.00
N ASP A 65 0.78 6.11 1.71
CA ASP A 65 2.05 5.38 1.57
C ASP A 65 2.93 5.98 0.45
N LEU A 66 2.33 6.33 -0.70
CA LEU A 66 3.05 6.93 -1.82
C LEU A 66 3.55 8.35 -1.53
N THR A 67 2.74 9.19 -0.90
CA THR A 67 3.07 10.61 -0.69
C THR A 67 3.87 10.83 0.59
N ALA A 68 3.44 10.25 1.71
CA ALA A 68 4.10 10.41 2.99
C ALA A 68 5.34 9.52 3.11
N ILE A 69 5.26 8.24 2.75
CA ILE A 69 6.43 7.36 2.96
C ILE A 69 7.44 7.56 1.84
N LEU A 70 7.07 7.30 0.58
CA LEU A 70 8.00 7.46 -0.55
C LEU A 70 8.41 8.93 -0.77
N GLY A 71 7.48 9.88 -0.64
CA GLY A 71 7.76 11.30 -0.83
C GLY A 71 8.40 11.97 0.40
N LEU A 72 7.74 11.96 1.56
CA LEU A 72 8.25 12.71 2.71
C LEU A 72 9.42 12.00 3.39
N ILE A 73 9.28 10.71 3.72
CA ILE A 73 10.30 10.02 4.53
C ILE A 73 11.51 9.65 3.66
N GLU A 74 11.27 9.04 2.50
CA GLU A 74 12.33 8.43 1.70
C GLU A 74 13.04 9.39 0.76
N PHE A 75 12.34 10.40 0.23
CA PHE A 75 12.95 11.40 -0.63
C PHE A 75 13.56 12.56 0.18
N VAL A 76 12.86 13.09 1.19
CA VAL A 76 13.41 14.19 2.03
C VAL A 76 14.45 13.68 3.02
N ARG A 77 14.30 12.44 3.52
CA ARG A 77 15.18 11.85 4.55
C ARG A 77 15.42 12.81 5.72
N PRO A 78 14.39 13.05 6.56
CA PRO A 78 14.52 13.94 7.70
C PRO A 78 15.62 13.47 8.68
N ASP A 79 15.89 12.17 8.73
CA ASP A 79 17.03 11.57 9.44
C ASP A 79 18.35 12.23 9.04
N LYS A 80 18.61 12.39 7.74
CA LYS A 80 19.84 13.05 7.26
C LYS A 80 19.89 14.53 7.60
N LEU A 81 18.76 15.22 7.51
CA LEU A 81 18.69 16.64 7.86
C LEU A 81 18.95 16.85 9.35
N ILE A 82 18.31 16.04 10.21
CA ILE A 82 18.51 16.06 11.66
C ILE A 82 19.97 15.74 12.00
N ILE A 83 20.53 14.69 11.40
CA ILE A 83 21.93 14.32 11.63
C ILE A 83 22.85 15.47 11.22
N ARG A 84 22.65 16.07 10.05
CA ARG A 84 23.50 17.14 9.52
C ARG A 84 23.42 18.42 10.35
N TYR A 85 22.23 18.82 10.79
CA TYR A 85 22.01 20.11 11.45
C TYR A 85 22.09 20.05 12.97
N LEU A 86 21.72 18.94 13.61
CA LEU A 86 21.61 18.85 15.06
C LEU A 86 22.66 17.93 15.70
N VAL A 87 22.99 16.81 15.07
CA VAL A 87 23.83 15.75 15.68
C VAL A 87 25.30 15.90 15.31
N ALA A 88 25.62 16.05 14.02
CA ALA A 88 26.98 16.21 13.52
C ALA A 88 27.77 17.36 14.16
N PRO A 89 27.22 18.58 14.38
CA PRO A 89 27.98 19.67 15.00
C PRO A 89 28.26 19.46 16.49
N ARG A 90 27.64 18.47 17.14
CA ARG A 90 27.88 18.13 18.55
C ARG A 90 28.97 17.09 18.76
N ALA A 91 29.51 16.49 17.69
CA ALA A 91 30.53 15.46 17.80
C ALA A 91 31.90 16.09 18.16
N PRO A 92 32.60 15.58 19.21
CA PRO A 92 33.89 16.13 19.65
C PRO A 92 35.05 15.79 18.71
N THR A 93 34.94 14.69 17.94
CA THR A 93 36.00 14.27 17.01
C THR A 93 35.46 14.00 15.61
N GLN A 94 36.33 14.22 14.61
CA GLN A 94 36.02 13.91 13.20
C GLN A 94 35.72 12.42 12.99
N ALA A 95 36.39 11.54 13.73
CA ALA A 95 36.19 10.09 13.65
C ALA A 95 34.77 9.71 14.10
N GLU A 96 34.30 10.29 15.20
CA GLU A 96 32.94 10.09 15.70
C GLU A 96 31.89 10.70 14.78
N MET A 97 32.15 11.89 14.23
CA MET A 97 31.27 12.50 13.22
C MET A 97 31.14 11.61 11.97
N ASN A 98 32.23 11.01 11.50
CA ASN A 98 32.19 10.07 10.38
C ASN A 98 31.40 8.80 10.70
N GLN A 99 31.43 8.33 11.96
CA GLN A 99 30.60 7.19 12.40
C GLN A 99 29.12 7.56 12.42
N ILE A 100 28.76 8.77 12.86
CA ILE A 100 27.38 9.26 12.86
C ILE A 100 26.80 9.35 11.44
N TYR A 101 27.62 9.72 10.45
CA TYR A 101 27.21 9.72 9.03
C TYR A 101 27.17 8.32 8.39
N ALA A 102 27.80 7.31 9.00
CA ALA A 102 27.75 5.94 8.56
C ALA A 102 26.44 5.29 9.02
N LEU A 103 25.33 5.67 8.37
CA LEU A 103 24.00 5.18 8.70
C LEU A 103 23.87 3.67 8.42
N ASP A 104 23.43 2.91 9.43
CA ASP A 104 23.23 1.46 9.29
C ASP A 104 21.99 1.13 8.44
N SER A 105 22.13 0.09 7.62
CA SER A 105 21.07 -0.40 6.71
C SER A 105 20.21 -1.51 7.33
N GLU A 106 20.56 -2.01 8.50
CA GLU A 106 19.94 -3.21 9.10
C GLU A 106 18.44 -3.05 9.36
N LEU A 107 17.99 -1.86 9.78
CA LEU A 107 16.58 -1.58 10.06
C LEU A 107 15.81 -1.08 8.83
N TYR A 108 16.52 -0.53 7.83
CA TYR A 108 15.91 0.00 6.61
C TYR A 108 15.35 -1.12 5.72
N LEU A 109 16.12 -2.19 5.51
CA LEU A 109 15.77 -3.26 4.58
C LEU A 109 14.45 -3.97 4.96
N PRO A 110 14.23 -4.40 6.21
CA PRO A 110 12.99 -5.07 6.62
C PRO A 110 11.76 -4.18 6.46
N PHE A 111 11.87 -2.89 6.80
CA PHE A 111 10.79 -1.92 6.65
C PHE A 111 10.39 -1.77 5.17
N ARG A 112 11.38 -1.70 4.27
CA ARG A 112 11.13 -1.65 2.83
C ARG A 112 10.44 -2.91 2.32
N TYR A 113 10.90 -4.08 2.74
CA TYR A 113 10.25 -5.35 2.36
C TYR A 113 8.80 -5.41 2.85
N GLN A 114 8.53 -5.03 4.09
CA GLN A 114 7.18 -5.00 4.65
C GLN A 114 6.26 -4.10 3.83
N LEU A 115 6.73 -2.91 3.46
CA LEU A 115 5.95 -1.94 2.72
C LEU A 115 5.67 -2.41 1.29
N VAL A 116 6.68 -2.91 0.58
CA VAL A 116 6.52 -3.50 -0.77
C VAL A 116 5.52 -4.66 -0.73
N LEU A 117 5.65 -5.56 0.26
CA LEU A 117 4.75 -6.70 0.43
C LEU A 117 3.30 -6.27 0.67
N LYS A 118 3.08 -5.24 1.50
CA LYS A 118 1.75 -4.65 1.75
C LYS A 118 1.10 -4.20 0.45
N ILE A 119 1.81 -3.44 -0.40
CA ILE A 119 1.28 -2.94 -1.67
C ILE A 119 0.95 -4.08 -2.62
N VAL A 120 1.84 -5.07 -2.74
CA VAL A 120 1.64 -6.26 -3.59
C VAL A 120 0.40 -7.04 -3.15
N LEU A 121 0.28 -7.35 -1.85
CA LEU A 121 -0.85 -8.10 -1.32
C LEU A 121 -2.17 -7.36 -1.53
N ILE A 122 -2.25 -6.07 -1.17
CA ILE A 122 -3.47 -5.27 -1.34
C ILE A 122 -3.85 -5.20 -2.82
N THR A 123 -2.88 -4.99 -3.71
CA THR A 123 -3.14 -4.91 -5.14
C THR A 123 -3.68 -6.22 -5.68
N PHE A 124 -3.05 -7.36 -5.40
CA PHE A 124 -3.51 -8.66 -5.91
C PHE A 124 -4.85 -9.08 -5.31
N THR A 125 -5.09 -8.83 -4.03
CA THR A 125 -6.35 -9.19 -3.37
C THR A 125 -7.53 -8.35 -3.86
N PHE A 126 -7.34 -7.05 -4.10
CA PHE A 126 -8.42 -6.13 -4.45
C PHE A 126 -8.47 -5.72 -5.92
N CYS A 127 -7.54 -6.19 -6.76
CA CYS A 127 -7.55 -5.96 -8.21
C CYS A 127 -8.89 -6.25 -8.91
N PRO A 128 -9.60 -7.38 -8.64
CA PRO A 128 -10.86 -7.65 -9.35
C PRO A 128 -11.97 -6.67 -9.01
N ALA A 129 -11.92 -6.05 -7.82
CA ALA A 129 -12.89 -5.04 -7.40
C ALA A 129 -12.47 -3.61 -7.79
N ILE A 130 -11.16 -3.32 -7.84
CA ILE A 130 -10.62 -1.99 -8.10
C ILE A 130 -9.44 -2.12 -9.08
N PRO A 131 -9.69 -2.12 -10.41
CA PRO A 131 -8.62 -2.31 -11.40
C PRO A 131 -7.61 -1.15 -11.43
N LEU A 132 -7.99 0.02 -10.92
CA LEU A 132 -7.10 1.18 -10.74
C LEU A 132 -5.91 0.92 -9.79
N LEU A 133 -5.95 -0.14 -8.97
CA LEU A 133 -4.83 -0.51 -8.11
C LEU A 133 -3.60 -0.98 -8.89
N LEU A 134 -3.78 -1.59 -10.06
CA LEU A 134 -2.66 -2.07 -10.89
C LEU A 134 -1.74 -0.95 -11.38
N PRO A 135 -2.22 0.10 -12.08
CA PRO A 135 -1.36 1.20 -12.50
C PRO A 135 -0.78 1.95 -11.30
N PHE A 136 -1.52 2.04 -10.20
CA PHE A 136 -1.02 2.62 -8.95
C PHE A 136 0.17 1.85 -8.39
N ALA A 137 0.06 0.52 -8.28
CA ALA A 137 1.14 -0.33 -7.81
C ALA A 137 2.34 -0.32 -8.74
N ALA A 138 2.13 -0.28 -10.06
CA ALA A 138 3.21 -0.16 -11.03
C ALA A 138 4.00 1.14 -10.85
N LEU A 139 3.29 2.26 -10.66
CA LEU A 139 3.89 3.57 -10.39
C LEU A 139 4.66 3.57 -9.06
N PHE A 140 4.06 2.99 -8.01
CA PHE A 140 4.70 2.81 -6.70
C PHE A 140 6.02 2.02 -6.82
N MET A 141 6.02 0.90 -7.55
CA MET A 141 7.22 0.07 -7.74
C MET A 141 8.28 0.79 -8.55
N PHE A 142 7.89 1.55 -9.57
CA PHE A 142 8.82 2.34 -10.37
C PHE A 142 9.56 3.36 -9.51
N PHE A 143 8.85 4.19 -8.73
CA PHE A 143 9.49 5.15 -7.84
C PHE A 143 10.33 4.49 -6.75
N SER A 144 9.83 3.40 -6.16
CA SER A 144 10.57 2.65 -5.14
C SER A 144 11.90 2.14 -5.69
N TYR A 145 11.93 1.61 -6.93
CA TYR A 145 13.16 1.13 -7.56
C TYR A 145 14.23 2.23 -7.66
N TYR A 146 13.88 3.44 -8.11
CA TYR A 146 14.85 4.52 -8.23
C TYR A 146 15.34 5.00 -6.85
N LEU A 147 14.43 5.14 -5.89
CA LEU A 147 14.78 5.56 -4.53
C LEU A 147 15.66 4.54 -3.83
N ASP A 148 15.32 3.26 -3.90
CA ASP A 148 16.10 2.20 -3.26
C ASP A 148 17.48 2.05 -3.91
N ARG A 149 17.55 2.15 -5.24
CA ARG A 149 18.84 2.19 -5.94
C ARG A 149 19.70 3.37 -5.49
N TYR A 150 19.11 4.56 -5.38
CA TYR A 150 19.83 5.75 -4.90
C TYR A 150 20.29 5.58 -3.45
N ASN A 151 19.41 5.12 -2.58
CA ASN A 151 19.65 4.97 -1.15
C ASN A 151 20.71 3.90 -0.87
N LEU A 152 20.64 2.75 -1.53
CA LEU A 152 21.61 1.67 -1.35
C LEU A 152 23.00 2.04 -1.89
N LEU A 153 23.08 2.84 -2.95
CA LEU A 153 24.38 3.18 -3.57
C LEU A 153 25.05 4.42 -2.96
N ARG A 154 24.27 5.39 -2.46
CA ARG A 154 24.82 6.70 -2.04
C ARG A 154 24.55 7.06 -0.58
N VAL A 155 23.62 6.37 0.09
CA VAL A 155 23.20 6.75 1.44
C VAL A 155 23.70 5.75 2.47
N PHE A 156 23.44 4.47 2.25
CA PHE A 156 23.77 3.44 3.22
C PHE A 156 25.17 2.91 3.03
N LYS A 157 25.82 2.60 4.16
CA LYS A 157 26.98 1.72 4.15
C LYS A 157 26.49 0.31 3.76
N PRO A 158 27.23 -0.44 2.93
CA PRO A 158 26.90 -1.83 2.67
C PRO A 158 26.76 -2.56 4.01
N PRO A 159 25.68 -3.32 4.23
CA PRO A 159 25.51 -4.06 5.46
C PRO A 159 26.75 -4.92 5.70
N PRO A 160 27.20 -5.09 6.95
CA PRO A 160 28.25 -6.05 7.25
C PRO A 160 27.84 -7.37 6.60
N ARG A 161 28.73 -7.97 5.78
CA ARG A 161 28.43 -9.23 5.09
C ARG A 161 27.87 -10.16 6.15
N THR A 162 26.59 -10.50 6.03
CA THR A 162 25.89 -11.35 6.98
C THR A 162 26.76 -12.57 7.14
N THR A 163 27.44 -12.69 8.28
CA THR A 163 28.38 -13.78 8.51
C THR A 163 27.55 -15.04 8.37
N ASP A 164 27.98 -16.01 7.55
CA ASP A 164 27.22 -17.23 7.23
C ASP A 164 26.58 -17.88 8.46
N ARG A 165 27.22 -17.69 9.63
CA ARG A 165 26.77 -18.08 10.95
C ARG A 165 25.38 -17.56 11.37
N SER A 166 25.03 -16.30 11.10
CA SER A 166 23.74 -15.72 11.49
C SER A 166 22.58 -16.30 10.67
N VAL A 167 22.75 -16.37 9.35
CA VAL A 167 21.80 -17.01 8.43
C VAL A 167 21.67 -18.50 8.74
N THR A 168 22.79 -19.18 9.01
CA THR A 168 22.80 -20.60 9.39
C THR A 168 22.05 -20.84 10.70
N MET A 169 22.22 -19.97 11.70
CA MET A 169 21.50 -20.08 12.99
C MET A 169 20.00 -19.83 12.83
N SER A 170 19.59 -18.85 12.01
CA SER A 170 18.18 -18.61 11.74
C SER A 170 17.51 -19.78 11.02
N VAL A 171 18.17 -20.37 10.01
CA VAL A 171 17.65 -21.52 9.26
C VAL A 171 17.62 -22.78 10.11
N LEU A 172 18.65 -23.05 10.93
CA LEU A 172 18.74 -24.27 11.73
C LEU A 172 17.82 -24.27 12.96
N TYR A 173 17.53 -23.11 13.55
CA TYR A 173 16.81 -23.06 14.83
C TYR A 173 15.42 -22.43 14.73
N ILE A 174 15.25 -21.34 13.96
CA ILE A 174 13.97 -20.62 13.91
C ILE A 174 12.97 -21.35 13.01
N LEU A 175 13.44 -21.84 11.86
CA LEU A 175 12.59 -22.47 10.86
C LEU A 175 11.99 -23.82 11.33
N PRO A 176 12.75 -24.76 11.93
CA PRO A 176 12.13 -25.97 12.47
C PRO A 176 11.27 -25.69 13.71
N GLY A 177 11.63 -24.70 14.55
CA GLY A 177 10.81 -24.30 15.68
C GLY A 177 9.44 -23.72 15.28
N ALA A 178 9.34 -23.05 14.12
CA ALA A 178 8.08 -22.52 13.61
C ALA A 178 7.21 -23.54 12.85
N VAL A 179 7.81 -24.63 12.36
CA VAL A 179 7.10 -25.69 11.61
C VAL A 179 6.63 -26.83 12.52
N PHE A 180 7.39 -27.12 13.58
CA PHE A 180 7.11 -28.22 14.52
C PHE A 180 6.68 -27.76 15.92
N GLY A 181 6.57 -26.45 16.15
CA GLY A 181 6.09 -25.83 17.39
C GLY A 181 4.62 -25.48 17.35
#